data_AF-A0A0D2L211-F1
#
_entry.id   AF-A0A0D2L211-F1
#
_cell.length_a   1.000
_cell.length_b   1.000
_cell.length_c   1.000
_cell.angle_alpha   90.00
_cell.angle_beta   90.00
_cell.angle_gamma   90.00
#
_symmetry.space_group_name_H-M   'P 1'
#
loop_
_entity.id
_entity.type
_entity.pdbx_description
1 polymer ?
#
loop_
_entity_poly.entity_id
_entity_poly.type
_entity_poly.pdbx_seq_one_letter_code
_entity_poly.pdbx_strand_id
1 'polypeptide(L)'
;MLLKWSTRCFRRTLALRLGSILAGRGQFRDKATFLTWWKTNLADLSTLLFKVEGGQPCREEMMQFVFKAGKLNLLLAPHPAAWPYAAVQLLLRMNTVYASTLLTEVWLSELMRLNMDTNEVGEPPQEVWVKAAECMALTPDQAILYSVINDWWKAEGVRLRCRPTEVVADALAQPYDLCAQEEAVLEVQTVMSRYRVSAVTAMLFLCTAILTPEQLANLHVSCYPYFPVMDALVDALKRRRPGDAAA
;
A
#
# COMPACT_ATOMS: atom_id res chain seq x y z
N MET A 1 9.59 -20.97 -10.79
CA MET A 1 8.92 -21.86 -9.81
C MET A 1 7.62 -21.20 -9.29
N LEU A 2 6.80 -20.65 -10.20
CA LEU A 2 5.50 -20.05 -9.89
C LEU A 2 4.44 -21.17 -9.82
N LEU A 3 4.40 -21.80 -8.64
CA LEU A 3 3.21 -22.27 -7.93
C LEU A 3 2.12 -23.01 -8.75
N LYS A 4 2.08 -24.33 -8.56
CA LYS A 4 0.86 -25.16 -8.66
C LYS A 4 -0.17 -24.76 -7.57
N TRP A 5 -0.49 -23.48 -7.45
CA TRP A 5 -1.69 -23.11 -6.72
C TRP A 5 -2.87 -23.54 -7.57
N SER A 6 -3.63 -24.51 -7.07
CA SER A 6 -4.89 -24.83 -7.71
C SER A 6 -5.70 -23.53 -7.79
N THR A 7 -6.32 -23.26 -8.94
CA THR A 7 -7.19 -22.09 -9.14
C THR A 7 -8.24 -21.97 -8.02
N ARG A 8 -8.60 -23.09 -7.38
CA ARG A 8 -9.47 -23.15 -6.20
C ARG A 8 -8.85 -22.48 -4.96
N CYS A 9 -7.58 -22.76 -4.63
CA CYS A 9 -6.91 -22.15 -3.47
C CYS A 9 -6.81 -20.62 -3.63
N PHE A 10 -6.42 -20.16 -4.81
CA PHE A 10 -6.33 -18.72 -5.09
C PHE A 10 -7.68 -18.03 -4.96
N ARG A 11 -8.74 -18.58 -5.59
CA ARG A 11 -10.11 -18.03 -5.49
C ARG A 11 -10.61 -17.95 -4.06
N ARG A 12 -10.35 -18.98 -3.24
CA ARG A 12 -10.76 -18.99 -1.82
C ARG A 12 -10.04 -17.93 -1.02
N THR A 13 -8.72 -17.80 -1.17
CA THR A 13 -7.93 -16.77 -0.49
C THR A 13 -8.39 -15.37 -0.89
N LEU A 14 -8.61 -15.14 -2.18
CA LEU A 14 -9.10 -13.86 -2.69
C LEU A 14 -10.50 -13.52 -2.14
N ALA A 15 -11.43 -14.49 -2.14
CA ALA A 15 -12.77 -14.29 -1.61
C ALA A 15 -12.76 -13.94 -0.11
N LEU A 16 -11.95 -14.64 0.69
CA LEU A 16 -11.78 -14.32 2.11
C LEU A 16 -11.23 -12.91 2.32
N ARG A 17 -10.23 -12.50 1.51
CA ARG A 17 -9.65 -11.15 1.58
C ARG A 17 -10.66 -10.07 1.25
N LEU A 18 -11.40 -10.25 0.17
CA LEU A 18 -12.46 -9.33 -0.21
C LEU A 18 -13.52 -9.23 0.89
N GLY A 19 -13.94 -10.35 1.47
CA GLY A 19 -14.85 -10.37 2.62
C GLY A 19 -14.35 -9.54 3.80
N SER A 20 -13.08 -9.70 4.18
CA SER A 20 -12.46 -8.92 5.26
C SER A 20 -12.36 -7.42 4.94
N ILE A 21 -12.03 -7.06 3.70
CA ILE A 21 -11.96 -5.65 3.26
C ILE A 21 -13.33 -5.00 3.32
N LEU A 22 -14.38 -5.71 2.87
CA LEU A 22 -15.75 -5.21 2.93
C LEU A 22 -16.24 -5.07 4.38
N ALA A 23 -15.88 -6.01 5.25
CA ALA A 23 -16.23 -5.96 6.68
C ALA A 23 -15.50 -4.83 7.45
N GLY A 24 -14.30 -4.44 7.01
CA GLY A 24 -13.52 -3.35 7.62
C GLY A 24 -13.94 -1.93 7.20
N ARG A 25 -14.99 -1.78 6.39
CA ARG A 25 -15.47 -0.47 5.93
C ARG A 25 -15.96 0.37 7.10
N GLY A 26 -15.57 1.65 7.10
CA GLY A 26 -15.97 2.60 8.14
C GLY A 26 -15.37 2.34 9.53
N GLN A 27 -14.39 1.44 9.65
CA GLN A 27 -13.66 1.22 10.90
C GLN A 27 -12.93 2.49 11.37
N PHE A 28 -12.46 3.31 10.42
CA PHE A 28 -11.85 4.61 10.68
C PHE A 28 -12.62 5.66 9.90
N ARG A 29 -13.18 6.64 10.62
CA ARG A 29 -13.89 7.79 10.02
C ARG A 29 -13.02 9.03 9.96
N ASP A 30 -11.98 9.09 10.77
CA ASP A 30 -11.07 10.22 10.85
C ASP A 30 -9.62 9.83 10.58
N LYS A 31 -8.92 10.74 9.90
CA LYS A 31 -7.53 10.60 9.47
C LYS A 31 -6.56 10.44 10.64
N ALA A 32 -6.77 11.16 11.73
CA ALA A 32 -5.87 11.18 12.88
C ALA A 32 -5.86 9.83 13.64
N THR A 33 -7.04 9.26 13.88
CA THR A 33 -7.19 7.94 14.52
C THR A 33 -6.60 6.85 13.64
N PHE A 34 -6.82 6.91 12.32
CA PHE A 34 -6.19 5.98 11.39
C PHE A 34 -4.67 6.06 11.42
N LEU A 35 -4.09 7.27 11.36
CA LEU A 35 -2.63 7.46 11.40
C LEU A 35 -2.03 6.97 12.71
N THR A 36 -2.68 7.24 13.84
CA THR A 36 -2.25 6.75 15.15
C THR A 36 -2.25 5.22 15.18
N TRP A 37 -3.34 4.61 14.72
CA TRP A 37 -3.44 3.16 14.61
C TRP A 37 -2.36 2.59 13.68
N TRP A 38 -2.16 3.18 12.50
CA TRP A 38 -1.17 2.74 11.51
C TRP A 38 0.24 2.75 12.10
N LYS A 39 0.65 3.86 12.73
CA LYS A 39 1.96 3.99 13.38
C LYS A 39 2.18 2.95 14.47
N THR A 40 1.17 2.70 15.33
CA THR A 40 1.26 1.67 16.37
C THR A 40 1.48 0.28 15.76
N ASN A 41 0.68 -0.10 14.76
CA ASN A 41 0.80 -1.43 14.15
C ASN A 41 2.09 -1.56 13.32
N LEU A 42 2.57 -0.48 12.72
CA LEU A 42 3.85 -0.46 12.04
C LEU A 42 5.00 -0.69 13.04
N ALA A 43 4.90 -0.14 14.24
CA ALA A 43 5.90 -0.37 15.28
C ALA A 43 5.93 -1.80 15.82
N ASP A 44 4.75 -2.38 16.01
CA ASP A 44 4.63 -3.80 16.34
C ASP A 44 5.21 -4.67 15.21
N LEU A 45 4.94 -4.32 13.95
CA LEU A 45 5.46 -5.02 12.79
C LEU A 45 6.99 -4.95 12.69
N SER A 46 7.59 -3.76 12.86
CA SER A 46 9.05 -3.58 12.89
C SER A 46 9.69 -4.42 13.99
N THR A 47 9.08 -4.46 15.17
CA THR A 47 9.56 -5.27 16.30
C THR A 47 9.49 -6.76 15.99
N LEU A 48 8.43 -7.21 15.32
CA LEU A 48 8.28 -8.61 14.91
C LEU A 48 9.28 -9.00 13.82
N LEU A 49 9.46 -8.17 12.79
CA LEU A 49 10.47 -8.37 11.75
C LEU A 49 11.87 -8.51 12.36
N PHE A 50 12.23 -7.59 13.25
CA PHE A 50 13.50 -7.61 13.96
C PHE A 50 13.77 -8.93 14.70
N LYS A 51 12.76 -9.46 15.40
CA LYS A 51 12.88 -10.74 16.12
C LYS A 51 13.12 -11.92 15.18
N VAL A 52 12.57 -11.88 13.96
CA VAL A 52 12.67 -12.97 12.98
C VAL A 52 14.03 -13.02 12.32
N GLU A 53 14.57 -11.87 11.93
CA GLU A 53 15.83 -11.78 11.18
C GLU A 53 17.06 -12.12 12.04
N GLY A 54 16.90 -12.29 13.36
CA GLY A 54 17.95 -12.80 14.24
C GLY A 54 19.15 -11.87 14.42
N GLY A 55 19.09 -10.63 13.95
CA GLY A 55 20.20 -9.69 13.92
C GLY A 55 19.84 -8.31 14.46
N GLN A 56 20.64 -7.80 15.40
CA GLN A 56 20.66 -6.42 15.93
C GLN A 56 20.49 -5.39 14.80
N PRO A 57 19.59 -4.38 14.87
CA PRO A 57 19.62 -3.30 13.91
C PRO A 57 20.61 -2.25 14.44
N CYS A 58 20.85 -1.20 13.66
CA CYS A 58 21.24 0.09 14.21
C CYS A 58 20.34 0.41 15.42
N ARG A 59 20.85 0.16 16.64
CA ARG A 59 20.12 0.32 17.89
C ARG A 59 19.59 1.74 18.00
N GLU A 60 20.34 2.73 17.52
CA GLU A 60 19.91 4.12 17.43
C GLU A 60 18.59 4.32 16.65
N GLU A 61 18.42 3.74 15.45
CA GLU A 61 17.22 3.98 14.61
C GLU A 61 15.97 3.27 15.19
N MET A 62 16.14 2.04 15.67
CA MET A 62 15.03 1.31 16.29
C MET A 62 14.67 1.91 17.65
N MET A 63 15.66 2.38 18.43
CA MET A 63 15.37 3.10 19.68
C MET A 63 14.72 4.46 19.38
N GLN A 64 15.15 5.24 18.39
CA GLN A 64 14.45 6.49 18.06
C GLN A 64 12.98 6.27 17.65
N PHE A 65 12.69 5.22 16.89
CA PHE A 65 11.34 4.89 16.46
C PHE A 65 10.48 4.30 17.60
N VAL A 66 11.01 3.35 18.39
CA VAL A 66 10.31 2.73 19.54
C VAL A 66 10.14 3.72 20.71
N PHE A 67 11.13 4.59 20.96
CA PHE A 67 11.01 5.66 21.97
C PHE A 67 9.99 6.74 21.55
N LYS A 68 9.90 7.10 20.26
CA LYS A 68 8.83 7.99 19.76
C LYS A 68 7.45 7.34 19.79
N ALA A 69 7.35 6.02 19.56
CA ALA A 69 6.08 5.29 19.47
C ALA A 69 5.53 4.77 20.82
N GLY A 70 6.27 4.90 21.92
CA GLY A 70 5.72 4.83 23.28
C GLY A 70 5.14 3.50 23.73
N LYS A 71 5.58 2.34 23.22
CA LYS A 71 5.19 1.02 23.77
C LYS A 71 6.32 -0.02 23.70
N LEU A 72 6.62 -0.60 24.87
CA LEU A 72 7.54 -1.70 25.10
C LEU A 72 6.71 -2.93 25.47
N ASN A 73 6.79 -4.03 24.71
CA ASN A 73 6.45 -5.35 25.24
C ASN A 73 7.13 -6.50 24.49
N LEU A 74 7.74 -7.35 25.33
CA LEU A 74 8.17 -8.74 25.14
C LEU A 74 9.42 -9.07 24.31
N LEU A 75 10.45 -9.44 25.08
CA LEU A 75 11.28 -10.64 24.91
C LEU A 75 10.44 -11.89 24.58
N LEU A 76 10.94 -12.73 23.66
CA LEU A 76 11.01 -14.20 23.68
C LEU A 76 11.41 -14.68 22.27
N ALA A 77 12.46 -15.47 22.19
CA ALA A 77 12.94 -16.24 21.03
C ALA A 77 13.13 -17.71 21.48
N PRO A 78 13.37 -18.73 20.61
CA PRO A 78 13.47 -18.72 19.13
C PRO A 78 12.68 -19.84 18.39
N HIS A 79 12.46 -19.68 17.06
CA HIS A 79 12.59 -20.75 16.04
C HIS A 79 12.82 -20.13 14.63
N PRO A 80 13.75 -20.61 13.79
CA PRO A 80 14.29 -19.82 12.67
C PRO A 80 13.80 -20.24 11.25
N ALA A 81 12.53 -20.59 11.04
CA ALA A 81 12.09 -20.99 9.69
C ALA A 81 10.65 -20.61 9.29
N ALA A 82 9.83 -20.11 10.22
CA ALA A 82 8.48 -19.69 9.91
C ALA A 82 8.29 -18.25 10.39
N TRP A 83 7.86 -17.37 9.48
CA TRP A 83 7.43 -16.04 9.86
C TRP A 83 6.34 -16.18 10.92
N PRO A 84 6.47 -15.53 12.11
CA PRO A 84 5.56 -15.73 13.22
C PRO A 84 4.13 -15.52 12.76
N TYR A 85 3.23 -16.43 13.12
CA TYR A 85 1.82 -16.31 12.77
C TYR A 85 1.25 -14.94 13.15
N ALA A 86 1.71 -14.36 14.26
CA ALA A 86 1.37 -13.01 14.68
C ALA A 86 1.77 -11.92 13.67
N ALA A 87 2.96 -12.00 13.07
CA ALA A 87 3.43 -11.03 12.06
C ALA A 87 2.59 -11.11 10.79
N VAL A 88 2.29 -12.33 10.33
CA VAL A 88 1.37 -12.56 9.22
C VAL A 88 0.01 -11.94 9.53
N GLN A 89 -0.60 -12.25 10.68
CA GLN A 89 -1.92 -11.73 11.03
C GLN A 89 -1.96 -10.21 11.14
N LEU A 90 -0.92 -9.60 11.73
CA LEU A 90 -0.79 -8.15 11.82
C LEU A 90 -0.71 -7.51 10.44
N LEU A 91 0.17 -8.02 9.57
CA LEU A 91 0.35 -7.53 8.21
C LEU A 91 -0.95 -7.60 7.40
N LEU A 92 -1.66 -8.73 7.52
CA LEU A 92 -2.92 -8.94 6.87
C LEU A 92 -4.01 -7.99 7.38
N ARG A 93 -4.03 -7.72 8.68
CA ARG A 93 -4.93 -6.74 9.28
C ARG A 93 -4.62 -5.33 8.78
N MET A 94 -3.34 -4.92 8.79
CA MET A 94 -2.89 -3.63 8.25
C MET A 94 -3.34 -3.44 6.80
N ASN A 95 -3.09 -4.41 5.94
CA ASN A 95 -3.50 -4.34 4.54
C ASN A 95 -5.03 -4.37 4.35
N THR A 96 -5.74 -5.15 5.17
CA THR A 96 -7.21 -5.17 5.11
C THR A 96 -7.80 -3.81 5.46
N VAL A 97 -7.33 -3.21 6.55
CA VAL A 97 -7.76 -1.88 6.99
C VAL A 97 -7.38 -0.81 5.97
N TYR A 98 -6.15 -0.86 5.44
CA TYR A 98 -5.72 0.09 4.41
C TYR A 98 -6.60 0.03 3.17
N ALA A 99 -6.87 -1.17 2.66
CA ALA A 99 -7.75 -1.36 1.51
C ALA A 99 -9.20 -0.97 1.82
N SER A 100 -9.72 -1.27 3.02
CA SER A 100 -11.10 -0.91 3.38
C SER A 100 -11.26 0.60 3.49
N THR A 101 -10.30 1.28 4.13
CA THR A 101 -10.24 2.74 4.22
C THR A 101 -10.09 3.36 2.82
N LEU A 102 -9.33 2.74 1.91
CA LEU A 102 -9.18 3.26 0.53
C LEU A 102 -10.50 3.25 -0.24
N LEU A 103 -11.38 2.29 0.04
CA LEU A 103 -12.71 2.24 -0.57
C LEU A 103 -13.65 3.29 0.00
N THR A 104 -13.60 3.56 1.31
CA THR A 104 -14.60 4.40 1.98
C THR A 104 -14.18 5.86 2.10
N GLU A 105 -12.90 6.13 2.35
CA GLU A 105 -12.43 7.43 2.78
C GLU A 105 -11.65 8.17 1.68
N VAL A 106 -12.15 9.34 1.25
CA VAL A 106 -11.50 10.22 0.27
C VAL A 106 -10.11 10.68 0.70
N TRP A 107 -9.95 10.94 2.01
CA TRP A 107 -8.75 11.51 2.60
C TRP A 107 -7.57 10.53 2.58
N LEU A 108 -7.78 9.24 2.33
CA LEU A 108 -6.68 8.28 2.27
C LEU A 108 -5.74 8.56 1.11
N SER A 109 -6.26 9.11 0.00
CA SER A 109 -5.41 9.52 -1.14
C SER A 109 -4.40 10.60 -0.76
N GLU A 110 -4.73 11.48 0.19
CA GLU A 110 -3.81 12.49 0.72
C GLU A 110 -2.65 11.87 1.50
N LEU A 111 -2.85 10.69 2.09
CA LEU A 111 -1.80 10.01 2.88
C LEU A 111 -0.64 9.52 2.03
N MET A 112 -0.85 9.30 0.73
CA MET A 112 0.20 8.85 -0.19
C MET A 112 1.35 9.85 -0.30
N ARG A 113 1.10 11.12 0.08
CA ARG A 113 2.08 12.22 0.04
C ARG A 113 2.33 12.82 1.42
N LEU A 114 1.79 12.22 2.48
CA LEU A 114 1.94 12.73 3.83
C LEU A 114 3.20 12.13 4.47
N ASN A 115 4.11 12.98 4.93
CA ASN A 115 5.13 12.56 5.89
C ASN A 115 4.45 12.38 7.25
N MET A 116 4.35 11.14 7.73
CA MET A 116 3.64 10.84 8.96
C MET A 116 4.32 11.44 10.21
N ASP A 117 5.61 11.75 10.19
CA ASP A 117 6.30 12.37 11.32
C ASP A 117 6.06 13.88 11.40
N THR A 118 6.13 14.58 10.27
CA THR A 118 6.00 16.04 10.23
C THR A 118 4.59 16.54 9.94
N ASN A 119 3.69 15.64 9.48
CA ASN A 119 2.38 15.97 8.90
C ASN A 119 2.45 16.89 7.68
N GLU A 120 3.62 17.04 7.06
CA GLU A 120 3.77 17.84 5.84
C GLU A 120 3.39 17.01 4.61
N VAL A 121 2.70 17.66 3.68
CA VAL A 121 2.37 17.08 2.37
C VAL A 121 3.50 17.40 1.40
N GLY A 122 4.10 16.37 0.83
CA GLY A 122 5.22 16.52 -0.09
C GLY A 122 5.49 15.23 -0.86
N GLU A 123 6.28 15.34 -1.92
CA GLU A 123 6.77 14.15 -2.60
C GLU A 123 7.85 13.48 -1.72
N PRO A 124 7.75 12.17 -1.43
CA PRO A 124 8.77 11.51 -0.64
C PRO A 124 10.13 11.49 -1.38
N PRO A 125 11.26 11.69 -0.68
CA PRO A 125 12.58 11.63 -1.31
C PRO A 125 12.80 10.31 -2.03
N GLN A 126 13.47 10.34 -3.18
CA GLN A 126 13.66 9.16 -4.03
C GLN A 126 14.44 8.05 -3.31
N GLU A 127 15.33 8.42 -2.40
CA GLU A 127 16.16 7.54 -1.59
C GLU A 127 15.32 6.60 -0.72
N VAL A 128 14.14 7.05 -0.25
CA VAL A 128 13.20 6.23 0.53
C VAL A 128 12.75 5.03 -0.30
N TRP A 129 12.43 5.25 -1.57
CA TRP A 129 11.94 4.22 -2.48
C TRP A 129 13.04 3.28 -2.95
N VAL A 130 14.26 3.79 -3.14
CA VAL A 130 15.43 2.95 -3.44
C VAL A 130 15.69 1.99 -2.28
N LYS A 131 15.72 2.50 -1.04
CA LYS A 131 15.87 1.68 0.18
C LYS A 131 14.75 0.66 0.31
N ALA A 132 13.49 1.06 0.13
CA ALA A 132 12.36 0.13 0.20
C ALA A 132 12.46 -0.99 -0.86
N ALA A 133 12.82 -0.63 -2.10
CA ALA A 133 13.03 -1.61 -3.17
C ALA A 133 14.20 -2.58 -2.88
N GLU A 134 15.25 -2.12 -2.20
CA GLU A 134 16.36 -2.94 -1.73
C GLU A 134 15.93 -3.91 -0.63
N CYS A 135 15.25 -3.42 0.40
CA CYS A 135 14.77 -4.24 1.53
C CYS A 135 13.72 -5.29 1.10
N MET A 136 12.96 -5.01 0.04
CA MET A 136 12.04 -6.01 -0.53
C MET A 136 12.75 -7.15 -1.25
N ALA A 137 14.01 -6.97 -1.67
CA ALA A 137 14.82 -8.00 -2.33
C ALA A 137 14.03 -8.83 -3.36
N LEU A 138 13.32 -8.15 -4.28
CA LEU A 138 12.45 -8.82 -5.25
C LEU A 138 13.27 -9.74 -6.16
N THR A 139 12.74 -10.94 -6.40
CA THR A 139 13.28 -11.82 -7.44
C THR A 139 13.03 -11.21 -8.83
N PRO A 140 13.80 -11.60 -9.87
CA PRO A 140 13.56 -11.11 -11.23
C PRO A 140 12.12 -11.34 -11.72
N ASP A 141 11.56 -12.52 -11.46
CA ASP A 141 10.17 -12.86 -11.82
C ASP A 141 9.16 -11.95 -11.11
N GLN A 142 9.36 -11.69 -9.81
CA GLN A 142 8.51 -10.77 -9.05
C GLN A 142 8.61 -9.35 -9.60
N ALA A 143 9.81 -8.87 -9.93
CA ALA A 143 10.00 -7.53 -10.49
C ALA A 143 9.30 -7.37 -11.86
N ILE A 144 9.29 -8.42 -12.69
CA ILE A 144 8.54 -8.44 -13.95
C ILE A 144 7.03 -8.33 -13.67
N LEU A 145 6.48 -9.19 -12.80
CA LEU A 145 5.06 -9.16 -12.45
C LEU A 145 4.65 -7.82 -11.83
N TYR A 146 5.50 -7.26 -10.97
CA TYR A 146 5.29 -5.96 -10.36
C TYR A 146 5.23 -4.85 -11.43
N SER A 147 6.12 -4.87 -12.43
CA SER A 147 6.08 -3.93 -13.56
C SER A 147 4.79 -4.06 -14.38
N VAL A 148 4.35 -5.29 -14.68
CA VAL A 148 3.11 -5.52 -15.46
C VAL A 148 1.89 -4.96 -14.73
N ILE A 149 1.76 -5.21 -13.42
CA ILE A 149 0.66 -4.66 -12.62
C ILE A 149 0.73 -3.14 -12.57
N ASN A 150 1.93 -2.57 -12.44
CA ASN A 150 2.12 -1.14 -12.45
C ASN A 150 1.75 -0.51 -13.79
N ASP A 151 2.15 -1.11 -14.91
CA ASP A 151 1.84 -0.57 -16.24
C ASP A 151 0.33 -0.63 -16.51
N TRP A 152 -0.34 -1.72 -16.11
CA TRP A 152 -1.80 -1.80 -16.10
C TRP A 152 -2.44 -0.70 -15.23
N TRP A 153 -1.95 -0.52 -13.99
CA TRP A 153 -2.45 0.50 -13.08
C TRP A 153 -2.24 1.91 -13.60
N LYS A 154 -1.09 2.23 -14.21
CA LYS A 154 -0.81 3.54 -14.81
C LYS A 154 -1.78 3.80 -15.96
N ALA A 155 -1.99 2.83 -16.85
CA ALA A 155 -2.94 2.95 -17.96
C ALA A 155 -4.39 3.15 -17.46
N GLU A 156 -4.83 2.34 -16.51
CA GLU A 156 -6.16 2.43 -15.93
C GLU A 156 -6.34 3.73 -15.13
N GLY A 157 -5.32 4.15 -14.39
CA GLY A 157 -5.29 5.38 -13.62
C GLY A 157 -5.37 6.63 -14.51
N VAL A 158 -4.69 6.66 -15.66
CA VAL A 158 -4.83 7.74 -16.64
C VAL A 158 -6.28 7.82 -17.14
N ARG A 159 -6.84 6.68 -17.59
CA ARG A 159 -8.22 6.59 -18.09
C ARG A 159 -9.23 7.09 -17.06
N LEU A 160 -9.09 6.69 -15.80
CA LEU A 160 -10.02 7.04 -14.73
C LEU A 160 -9.79 8.44 -14.14
N ARG A 161 -8.60 9.04 -14.27
CA ARG A 161 -8.31 10.40 -13.78
C ARG A 161 -8.69 11.50 -14.78
N CYS A 162 -8.63 11.23 -16.09
CA CYS A 162 -9.02 12.21 -17.11
C CYS A 162 -10.54 12.43 -17.17
N ARG A 163 -11.32 11.35 -17.03
CA ARG A 163 -12.78 11.39 -17.20
C ARG A 163 -13.51 12.37 -16.27
N PRO A 164 -13.21 12.46 -14.96
CA PRO A 164 -13.86 13.43 -14.09
C PRO A 164 -13.65 14.89 -14.53
N THR A 165 -12.47 15.22 -15.04
CA THR A 165 -12.17 16.57 -15.54
C THR A 165 -13.01 16.91 -16.77
N GLU A 166 -13.15 15.97 -17.71
CA GLU A 166 -13.98 16.13 -18.91
C GLU A 166 -15.45 16.33 -18.52
N VAL A 167 -15.99 15.45 -17.67
CA VAL A 167 -17.39 15.49 -17.21
C VAL A 167 -17.72 16.80 -16.49
N VAL A 168 -16.81 17.27 -15.64
CA VAL A 168 -16.98 18.56 -14.94
C VAL A 168 -16.89 19.73 -15.93
N ALA A 169 -16.00 19.70 -16.91
CA ALA A 169 -15.90 20.75 -17.91
C ALA A 169 -17.17 20.87 -18.77
N ASP A 170 -17.72 19.73 -19.21
CA ASP A 170 -18.96 19.68 -20.00
C ASP A 170 -20.16 20.21 -19.22
N ALA A 171 -20.26 19.85 -17.93
CA ALA A 171 -21.29 20.38 -17.04
C ALA A 171 -21.15 21.89 -16.83
N LEU A 172 -19.93 22.39 -16.60
CA LEU A 172 -19.68 23.82 -16.38
C LEU A 172 -19.96 24.68 -17.63
N ALA A 173 -19.92 24.10 -18.83
CA ALA A 173 -20.34 24.77 -20.06
C ALA A 173 -21.86 25.01 -20.13
N GLN A 174 -22.64 24.32 -19.29
CA GLN A 174 -24.11 24.40 -19.22
C GLN A 174 -24.58 24.69 -17.78
N PRO A 175 -24.20 25.84 -17.19
CA PRO A 175 -24.34 26.09 -15.76
C PRO A 175 -25.80 26.17 -15.25
N TYR A 176 -26.76 26.36 -16.15
CA TYR A 176 -28.19 26.44 -15.82
C TYR A 176 -28.95 25.13 -16.07
N ASP A 177 -28.30 24.12 -16.66
CA ASP A 177 -28.89 22.80 -16.84
C ASP A 177 -28.64 21.96 -15.58
N LEU A 178 -29.61 21.97 -14.66
CA LEU A 178 -29.54 21.20 -13.41
C LEU A 178 -29.44 19.69 -13.65
N CYS A 179 -30.07 19.19 -14.72
CA CYS A 179 -30.03 17.77 -15.06
C CYS A 179 -28.60 17.37 -15.46
N ALA A 180 -27.95 18.19 -16.29
CA ALA A 180 -26.54 17.99 -16.65
C ALA A 180 -25.60 18.06 -15.43
N GLN A 181 -25.85 18.96 -14.46
CA GLN A 181 -25.06 19.01 -13.22
C GLN A 181 -25.22 17.74 -12.37
N GLU A 182 -26.44 17.24 -12.21
CA GLU A 182 -26.73 16.02 -11.44
C GLU A 182 -26.10 14.78 -12.08
N GLU A 183 -26.22 14.64 -13.41
CA GLU A 183 -25.60 13.55 -14.17
C GLU A 183 -24.07 13.58 -14.03
N ALA A 184 -23.47 14.77 -14.11
CA ALA A 184 -22.03 14.93 -13.94
C ALA A 184 -21.54 14.51 -12.54
N VAL A 185 -22.27 14.87 -11.48
CA VAL A 185 -21.94 14.44 -10.11
C VAL A 185 -21.99 12.91 -9.99
N LEU A 186 -23.06 12.28 -10.51
CA LEU A 186 -23.20 10.82 -10.48
C LEU A 186 -22.10 10.11 -11.27
N GLU A 187 -21.73 10.64 -12.42
CA GLU A 187 -20.66 10.09 -13.23
C GLU A 187 -19.30 10.22 -12.54
N VAL A 188 -18.97 11.39 -11.98
CA VAL A 188 -17.74 11.60 -11.21
C VAL A 188 -17.67 10.61 -10.03
N GLN A 189 -18.76 10.45 -9.28
CA GLN A 189 -18.83 9.47 -8.18
C GLN A 189 -18.61 8.03 -8.67
N THR A 190 -19.19 7.67 -9.81
CA THR A 190 -19.03 6.35 -10.43
C THR A 190 -17.58 6.09 -10.85
N VAL A 191 -16.95 7.06 -11.51
CA VAL A 191 -15.55 6.96 -11.96
C VAL A 191 -14.61 6.88 -10.75
N MET A 192 -14.81 7.71 -9.73
CA MET A 192 -13.99 7.68 -8.51
C MET A 192 -14.15 6.36 -7.74
N SER A 193 -15.36 5.79 -7.73
CA SER A 193 -15.59 4.47 -7.15
C SER A 193 -14.84 3.37 -7.91
N ARG A 194 -14.87 3.40 -9.26
CA ARG A 194 -14.10 2.47 -10.11
C ARG A 194 -12.59 2.61 -9.91
N TYR A 195 -12.10 3.84 -9.73
CA TYR A 195 -10.70 4.12 -9.42
C TYR A 195 -10.27 3.44 -8.11
N ARG A 196 -11.03 3.63 -7.03
CA ARG A 196 -10.74 3.00 -5.73
C ARG A 196 -10.78 1.48 -5.80
N VAL A 197 -11.77 0.92 -6.49
CA VAL A 197 -11.85 -0.53 -6.70
C VAL A 197 -10.60 -1.04 -7.43
N SER A 198 -10.20 -0.37 -8.51
CA SER A 198 -9.01 -0.73 -9.28
C SER A 198 -7.72 -0.62 -8.45
N ALA A 199 -7.60 0.42 -7.61
CA ALA A 199 -6.48 0.60 -6.69
C ALA A 199 -6.40 -0.54 -5.67
N VAL A 200 -7.53 -0.91 -5.06
CA VAL A 200 -7.60 -2.06 -4.14
C VAL A 200 -7.31 -3.37 -4.86
N THR A 201 -7.75 -3.53 -6.12
CA THR A 201 -7.40 -4.70 -6.92
C THR A 201 -5.89 -4.79 -7.16
N ALA A 202 -5.24 -3.70 -7.56
CA ALA A 202 -3.78 -3.65 -7.71
C ALA A 202 -3.08 -4.05 -6.41
N MET A 203 -3.47 -3.43 -5.30
CA MET A 203 -2.95 -3.71 -3.98
C MET A 203 -3.14 -5.18 -3.58
N LEU A 204 -4.31 -5.77 -3.83
CA LEU A 204 -4.58 -7.18 -3.55
C LEU A 204 -3.65 -8.11 -4.34
N PHE A 205 -3.43 -7.85 -5.63
CA PHE A 205 -2.49 -8.64 -6.42
C PHE A 205 -1.07 -8.54 -5.87
N LEU A 206 -0.61 -7.33 -5.53
CA LEU A 206 0.70 -7.12 -4.92
C LEU A 206 0.84 -7.91 -3.61
N CYS A 207 -0.10 -7.73 -2.69
CA CYS A 207 0.00 -8.25 -1.32
C CYS A 207 -0.32 -9.74 -1.18
N THR A 208 -0.97 -10.37 -2.18
CA THR A 208 -1.39 -11.79 -2.09
C THR A 208 -0.76 -12.70 -3.12
N ALA A 209 -0.35 -12.18 -4.28
CA ALA A 209 0.13 -13.00 -5.39
C ALA A 209 1.62 -12.77 -5.71
N ILE A 210 2.13 -11.56 -5.48
CA ILE A 210 3.49 -11.18 -5.90
C ILE A 210 4.45 -11.21 -4.72
N LEU A 211 4.13 -10.51 -3.63
CA LEU A 211 5.02 -10.35 -2.48
C LEU A 211 4.86 -11.50 -1.49
N THR A 212 5.98 -11.96 -0.92
CA THR A 212 5.92 -12.76 0.31
C THR A 212 5.51 -11.86 1.48
N PRO A 213 5.00 -12.42 2.59
CA PRO A 213 4.67 -11.64 3.78
C PRO A 213 5.86 -10.82 4.32
N GLU A 214 7.06 -11.40 4.28
CA GLU A 214 8.29 -10.73 4.70
C GLU A 214 8.61 -9.52 3.82
N GLN A 215 8.57 -9.68 2.48
CA GLN A 215 8.81 -8.59 1.54
C GLN A 215 7.79 -7.45 1.70
N LEU A 216 6.51 -7.80 1.93
CA LEU A 216 5.45 -6.83 2.15
C LEU A 216 5.63 -6.08 3.48
N ALA A 217 6.12 -6.75 4.52
CA ALA A 217 6.44 -6.09 5.77
C ALA A 217 7.66 -5.18 5.65
N ASN A 218 8.71 -5.64 4.97
CA ASN A 218 9.88 -4.82 4.65
C ASN A 218 9.49 -3.58 3.85
N LEU A 219 8.54 -3.70 2.91
CA LEU A 219 7.98 -2.54 2.23
C LEU A 219 7.40 -1.52 3.21
N HIS A 220 6.48 -1.95 4.08
CA HIS A 220 5.82 -1.04 5.03
C HIS A 220 6.82 -0.36 5.99
N VAL A 221 7.80 -1.10 6.49
CA VAL A 221 8.79 -0.58 7.45
C VAL A 221 9.78 0.35 6.77
N SER A 222 10.27 -0.03 5.59
CA SER A 222 11.35 0.71 4.91
C SER A 222 10.88 2.01 4.27
N CYS A 223 9.58 2.14 3.95
CA CYS A 223 9.03 3.39 3.41
C CYS A 223 8.64 4.41 4.48
N TYR A 224 8.74 4.08 5.78
CA TYR A 224 8.48 5.05 6.86
C TYR A 224 9.40 6.28 6.73
N PRO A 225 8.89 7.52 6.90
CA PRO A 225 7.60 7.92 7.45
C PRO A 225 6.46 8.07 6.42
N TYR A 226 6.58 7.50 5.22
CA TYR A 226 5.59 7.60 4.16
C TYR A 226 4.76 6.33 4.00
N PHE A 227 3.58 6.44 3.39
CA PHE A 227 2.79 5.28 2.99
C PHE A 227 3.40 4.61 1.76
N PRO A 228 3.30 3.28 1.60
CA PRO A 228 3.84 2.61 0.42
C PRO A 228 3.08 3.05 -0.85
N VAL A 229 3.81 3.60 -1.82
CA VAL A 229 3.29 4.02 -3.13
C VAL A 229 3.88 3.15 -4.22
N MET A 230 3.02 2.42 -4.94
CA MET A 230 3.43 1.44 -5.97
C MET A 230 4.22 2.10 -7.11
N ASP A 231 3.75 3.24 -7.61
CA ASP A 231 4.38 3.93 -8.75
C ASP A 231 5.83 4.30 -8.44
N ALA A 232 6.08 4.85 -7.25
CA ALA A 232 7.41 5.27 -6.81
C ALA A 232 8.37 4.10 -6.60
N LEU A 233 7.86 2.95 -6.13
CA LEU A 233 8.64 1.71 -6.00
C LEU A 233 9.04 1.16 -7.37
N VAL A 234 8.13 1.17 -8.36
CA VAL A 234 8.47 0.72 -9.71
C VAL A 234 9.50 1.61 -10.35
N ASP A 235 9.37 2.92 -10.19
CA ASP A 235 10.34 3.86 -10.73
C ASP A 235 11.72 3.67 -10.06
N ALA A 236 11.77 3.34 -8.77
CA ALA A 236 13.00 2.94 -8.09
C ALA A 236 13.57 1.61 -8.63
N LEU A 237 12.73 0.59 -8.85
CA LEU A 237 13.14 -0.71 -9.39
C LEU A 237 13.68 -0.61 -10.83
N LYS A 238 13.08 0.24 -11.68
CA LYS A 238 13.53 0.47 -13.06
C LYS A 238 14.92 1.09 -13.10
N ARG A 239 15.20 2.08 -12.25
CA ARG A 239 16.52 2.74 -12.15
C ARG A 239 17.65 1.81 -11.71
N ARG A 240 17.34 0.71 -11.02
CA ARG A 240 18.34 -0.28 -10.57
C ARG A 240 18.79 -1.24 -11.65
N ARG A 241 18.11 -1.34 -12.81
CA ARG A 241 18.49 -2.30 -13.85
C ARG A 241 19.81 -1.86 -14.50
N PRO A 242 20.92 -2.59 -14.27
CA PRO A 242 22.19 -2.26 -14.89
C PRO A 242 22.10 -2.63 -16.39
N GLY A 243 21.88 -1.62 -17.24
CA GLY A 243 21.74 -1.80 -18.68
C GLY A 243 21.04 -0.65 -19.40
N ASP A 244 20.11 0.06 -18.74
CA ASP A 244 19.32 1.12 -19.38
C ASP A 244 19.97 2.53 -19.31
N ALA A 245 21.14 2.67 -18.68
CA ALA A 245 21.87 3.93 -18.59
C ALA A 245 22.89 4.14 -19.75
N ALA A 246 22.96 3.21 -20.70
CA ALA A 246 23.96 3.20 -21.78
C ALA A 246 23.40 2.92 -23.18
N ALA A 247 22.08 2.97 -23.36
CA ALA A 247 21.39 2.86 -24.66
C ALA A 247 20.53 4.11 -24.90
#